data_AF-A0A1Y5EM92-F1
#
_entry.id   AF-A0A1Y5EM92-F1
#
_cell.length_a   1.000
_cell.length_b   1.000
_cell.length_c   1.000
_cell.angle_alpha   90.00
_cell.angle_beta   90.00
_cell.angle_gamma   90.00
#
_symmetry.space_group_name_H-M   'P 1'
#
loop_
_entity.id
_entity.type
_entity.pdbx_description
1 polymer ?
#
loop_
_entity_poly.entity_id
_entity_poly.type
_entity_poly.pdbx_seq_one_letter_code
_entity_poly.pdbx_strand_id
1 'polypeptide(L)' 'MKQSKKYDSRISKVNDSWTAEITRRASVEKTVVSKTQADFKSEADAKKWAEKELLTFLTKQSDRNKRRAEKRK' A
#
# COMPACT_ATOMS: atom_id res chain seq x y z
N MET A 1 21.92 3.59 -4.78
CA MET A 1 20.58 2.99 -5.07
C MET A 1 19.51 3.83 -4.39
N LYS A 2 18.60 4.47 -5.14
CA LYS A 2 17.43 5.14 -4.55
C LYS A 2 16.58 4.03 -3.90
N GLN A 3 16.45 4.02 -2.57
CA GLN A 3 15.53 3.11 -1.88
C GLN A 3 14.12 3.42 -2.35
N SER A 4 13.61 2.62 -3.29
CA SER A 4 12.22 2.67 -3.71
C SER A 4 11.31 2.36 -2.54
N LYS A 5 10.17 3.06 -2.45
CA LYS A 5 9.14 2.75 -1.44
C LYS A 5 8.64 1.32 -1.63
N LYS A 6 8.46 0.58 -0.51
CA LYS A 6 7.99 -0.80 -0.52
C LYS A 6 6.49 -0.92 -0.82
N TYR A 7 5.71 0.06 -0.38
CA TYR A 7 4.28 0.14 -0.62
C TYR A 7 3.97 1.44 -1.35
N ASP A 8 2.98 1.39 -2.23
CA ASP A 8 2.47 2.53 -2.98
C ASP A 8 0.94 2.40 -3.13
N SER A 9 0.26 3.49 -3.45
CA SER A 9 -1.19 3.53 -3.70
C SER A 9 -1.47 3.93 -5.14
N ARG A 10 -2.30 3.16 -5.83
CA ARG A 10 -2.80 3.48 -7.16
C ARG A 10 -4.30 3.75 -7.06
N ILE A 11 -4.75 4.83 -7.69
CA ILE A 11 -6.17 5.15 -7.81
C ILE A 11 -6.53 5.02 -9.30
N SER A 12 -7.63 4.35 -9.58
CA SER A 12 -8.17 4.17 -10.92
C SER A 12 -9.65 4.49 -10.90
N LYS A 13 -10.14 5.15 -11.96
CA LYS A 13 -11.57 5.34 -12.19
C LYS A 13 -12.09 4.15 -12.98
N VAL A 14 -13.12 3.48 -12.46
CA VAL A 14 -13.80 2.35 -13.11
C VAL A 14 -15.27 2.71 -13.21
N ASN A 15 -15.73 2.91 -14.45
CA ASN A 15 -17.08 3.43 -14.77
C ASN A 15 -17.33 4.77 -14.05
N ASP A 16 -18.32 4.83 -13.16
CA ASP A 16 -18.65 5.99 -12.33
C ASP A 16 -18.12 5.91 -10.89
N SER A 17 -17.31 4.89 -10.60
CA SER A 17 -16.73 4.68 -9.28
C SER A 17 -15.21 4.83 -9.30
N TRP A 18 -14.65 5.18 -8.16
CA TRP A 18 -13.22 5.21 -7.93
C TRP A 18 -12.79 3.95 -7.20
N THR A 19 -11.65 3.41 -7.59
CA THR A 19 -11.01 2.25 -6.99
C THR A 19 -9.64 2.65 -6.48
N ALA A 20 -9.33 2.28 -5.25
CA ALA A 20 -8.02 2.43 -4.65
C ALA A 20 -7.36 1.08 -4.44
N GLU A 21 -6.12 0.96 -4.89
CA GLU A 21 -5.29 -0.23 -4.79
C GLU A 21 -4.03 0.07 -4.01
N ILE A 22 -3.76 -0.69 -2.96
CA ILE A 22 -2.47 -0.69 -2.27
C ILE A 22 -1.59 -1.71 -2.96
N THR A 23 -0.51 -1.25 -3.57
CA THR A 23 0.49 -2.09 -4.21
C THR A 23 1.72 -2.25 -3.32
N ARG A 24 2.37 -3.41 -3.41
CA ARG A 24 3.65 -3.67 -2.78
C ARG A 24 4.68 -4.08 -3.82
N ARG A 25 5.90 -3.57 -3.68
CA ARG A 25 7.05 -4.04 -4.42
C ARG A 25 7.51 -5.37 -3.82
N ALA A 26 7.24 -6.46 -4.52
CA ALA A 26 7.63 -7.82 -4.12
C ALA A 26 9.10 -8.10 -4.49
N SER A 27 9.52 -7.66 -5.67
CA SER A 27 10.92 -7.68 -6.14
C SER A 27 11.21 -6.39 -6.93
N VAL A 28 12.44 -6.23 -7.42
CA VAL A 28 12.80 -5.08 -8.25
C VAL A 28 11.88 -4.94 -9.47
N GLU A 29 11.53 -6.05 -10.11
CA GLU A 29 10.72 -6.06 -11.33
C GLU A 29 9.22 -6.28 -11.05
N LYS A 30 8.86 -6.81 -9.87
CA LYS A 30 7.49 -7.26 -9.58
C LYS A 30 6.80 -6.40 -8.53
N THR A 31 5.72 -5.75 -8.95
CA THR A 31 4.75 -5.08 -8.07
C THR A 31 3.47 -5.90 -8.03
N VAL A 32 2.92 -6.10 -6.83
CA VAL A 32 1.68 -6.87 -6.64
C VAL A 32 0.68 -6.08 -5.81
N VAL A 33 -0.60 -6.24 -6.12
CA VAL A 33 -1.68 -5.64 -5.34
C VAL A 33 -1.82 -6.40 -4.01
N SER A 34 -1.83 -5.66 -2.90
CA SER A 34 -1.95 -6.20 -1.54
C SER A 34 -3.35 -6.01 -0.97
N LYS A 35 -4.04 -4.94 -1.36
CA LYS A 35 -5.41 -4.66 -0.97
C LYS A 35 -6.06 -3.79 -2.03
N THR A 36 -7.32 -4.06 -2.34
CA THR A 36 -8.13 -3.26 -3.25
C THR A 36 -9.40 -2.87 -2.54
N GLN A 37 -9.85 -1.65 -2.76
CA GLN A 37 -11.18 -1.19 -2.37
C GLN A 37 -11.77 -0.41 -3.54
N ALA A 38 -12.96 -0.82 -3.97
CA ALA A 38 -13.73 -0.17 -5.01
C ALA A 38 -14.87 0.65 -4.41
N ASP A 39 -15.73 1.20 -5.28
CA ASP A 39 -16.98 1.86 -4.93
C ASP A 39 -16.82 3.21 -4.20
N PHE A 40 -15.71 3.91 -4.40
CA PHE A 40 -15.56 5.27 -3.93
C PHE A 40 -16.32 6.26 -4.82
N LYS A 41 -17.05 7.19 -4.20
CA LYS A 41 -17.78 8.25 -4.90
C LYS A 41 -16.86 9.35 -5.43
N SER A 42 -15.71 9.56 -4.79
CA SER A 42 -14.74 10.58 -5.16
C SER A 42 -13.31 10.07 -5.12
N GLU A 43 -12.45 10.67 -5.94
CA GLU A 43 -11.01 10.42 -5.92
C GLU A 43 -10.39 10.78 -4.56
N ALA A 44 -10.88 11.85 -3.93
CA ALA A 44 -10.39 12.30 -2.62
C ALA A 44 -10.67 11.26 -1.53
N ASP A 45 -11.85 10.62 -1.54
CA ASP A 45 -12.18 9.56 -0.60
C ASP A 45 -11.33 8.32 -0.82
N ALA A 46 -11.14 7.93 -2.08
CA ALA A 46 -10.25 6.84 -2.47
C ALA A 46 -8.81 7.09 -2.00
N LYS A 47 -8.31 8.32 -2.15
CA LYS A 47 -6.97 8.72 -1.72
C LYS A 47 -6.82 8.73 -0.20
N LYS A 48 -7.76 9.32 0.53
CA LYS A 48 -7.76 9.31 2.01
C LYS A 48 -7.78 7.89 2.55
N TRP A 49 -8.59 7.02 1.96
CA TRP A 49 -8.60 5.60 2.31
C TRP A 49 -7.23 4.95 2.05
N ALA A 50 -6.65 5.20 0.87
CA ALA A 50 -5.36 4.63 0.51
C ALA A 50 -4.21 5.09 1.42
N GLU A 51 -4.17 6.36 1.80
CA GLU A 51 -3.18 6.94 2.73
C GLU A 51 -3.29 6.32 4.13
N LYS A 52 -4.52 6.18 4.65
CA LYS A 52 -4.77 5.54 5.94
C LYS A 52 -4.34 4.07 5.94
N GLU A 53 -4.65 3.36 4.86
CA GLU A 53 -4.28 1.96 4.73
C GLU A 53 -2.75 1.81 4.57
N LEU A 54 -2.10 2.66 3.76
CA LEU A 54 -0.64 2.69 3.62
C LEU A 54 0.07 2.83 4.97
N LEU A 55 -0.40 3.73 5.83
CA LEU A 55 0.16 3.89 7.18
C LEU A 55 0.07 2.59 7.99
N THR A 56 -1.06 1.88 7.88
CA THR A 56 -1.28 0.58 8.53
C THR A 56 -0.34 -0.51 8.00
N PHE A 57 -0.04 -0.51 6.70
CA PHE A 57 0.94 -1.43 6.11
C PHE A 57 2.38 -1.10 6.56
N LEU A 58 2.72 0.18 6.68
CA LEU A 58 4.03 0.63 7.13
C LEU A 58 4.29 0.27 8.60
N THR A 59 3.33 0.49 9.49
CA THR A 59 3.44 0.10 10.90
C THR A 59 3.60 -1.41 11.05
N LYS A 60 2.73 -2.21 10.41
CA LYS A 60 2.86 -3.69 10.40
C LYS A 60 4.22 -4.15 9.87
N GLN A 61 4.75 -3.49 8.83
CA GLN A 61 6.07 -3.82 8.29
C GLN A 61 7.20 -3.46 9.27
N SER A 62 7.11 -2.31 9.93
CA SER A 62 8.07 -1.87 10.95
C SER A 62 8.12 -2.85 12.12
N ASP A 63 6.96 -3.24 12.65
CA ASP A 63 6.88 -4.17 13.78
C ASP A 63 7.43 -5.56 13.44
N ARG A 64 7.18 -6.03 12.21
CA ARG A 64 7.79 -7.28 11.72
C ARG A 64 9.30 -7.17 11.60
N ASN A 65 9.81 -6.01 11.17
CA ASN A 65 11.25 -5.78 11.09
C ASN A 65 11.89 -5.77 12.48
N LYS A 66 11.27 -5.10 13.47
CA LYS A 66 11.71 -5.09 14.88
C LYS A 66 11.79 -6.50 15.45
N ARG A 67 10.70 -7.28 15.35
CA ARG A 67 10.66 -8.68 15.81
C ARG A 67 11.72 -9.57 15.17
N ARG A 68 12.04 -9.35 13.89
CA ARG A 68 13.09 -10.10 13.19
C ARG A 68 14.49 -9.65 13.59
N ALA A 69 14.68 -8.38 13.94
CA ALA A 69 15.96 -7.87 14.43
C ALA A 69 16.25 -8.43 15.83
N GLU A 70 15.24 -8.48 16.71
CA GLU A 70 15.35 -9.08 18.04
C GLU A 70 15.75 -10.56 17.97
N LYS A 71 15.15 -11.35 17.07
CA LYS A 71 15.50 -12.77 16.89
C LYS A 71 16.91 -13.03 16.34
N ARG A 72 17.59 -12.00 15.82
CA ARG A 72 18.95 -12.12 15.28
C ARG A 72 20.02 -11.67 16.27
N LYS A 73 19.63 -11.00 17.35
CA LYS A 73 20.47 -10.78 18.52
C LYS A 73 20.50 -12.03 19.37
#